data_AF-A0A812X183-F1
#
_entry.id   AF-A0A812X183-F1
#
_cell.length_a   1.000
_cell.length_b   1.000
_cell.length_c   1.000
_cell.angle_alpha   90.00
_cell.angle_beta   90.00
_cell.angle_gamma   90.00
#
_symmetry.space_group_name_H-M   'P 1'
#
loop_
_entity.id
_entity.type
_entity.pdbx_description
1 polymer ?
#
loop_
_entity_poly.entity_id
_entity_poly.type
_entity_poly.pdbx_seq_one_letter_code
_entity_poly.pdbx_strand_id
1 'polypeptide(L)'
;ACPKHDAQASTEWPKQLHPKIHLHARNEGQGAFLAKAANPAAEAETPAGTEFLTDWRSGQQGPLTCSDKIATWAALGLAGNLLSAGVEPLRLSTCTIGRKFSWPHAARALCCRLQAFAPEFLKELPPSYGLQHLDLLGCSVKFDEGTYEDGSGADFRDARCLAWAMGDEAPEILDGRTGRLADGMPSSLCSSHLAKLGRPWSALLPEATVADRRRSHAEAKQLLRTYVDDRCSIR
;
A
#
# COMPACT_ATOMS: atom_id res chain seq x y z
N ALA A 1 20.78 -7.60 20.89
CA ALA A 1 20.95 -6.64 21.99
C ALA A 1 21.24 -5.25 21.42
N CYS A 2 20.46 -4.24 21.79
CA CYS A 2 20.79 -2.85 21.51
C CYS A 2 22.13 -2.54 22.20
N PRO A 3 23.17 -2.00 21.53
CA PRO A 3 24.40 -1.65 22.22
C PRO A 3 24.05 -0.60 23.26
N LYS A 4 24.30 -0.91 24.54
CA LYS A 4 24.35 0.11 25.58
C LYS A 4 25.52 1.01 25.18
N HIS A 5 25.22 2.18 24.61
CA HIS A 5 26.23 3.20 24.38
C HIS A 5 26.69 3.70 25.75
N ASP A 6 27.95 3.43 26.07
CA ASP A 6 28.64 4.01 27.20
C ASP A 6 28.52 5.54 27.11
N ALA A 7 27.94 6.14 28.15
CA ALA A 7 27.56 7.55 28.23
C ALA A 7 28.75 8.53 28.31
N GLN A 8 29.94 8.15 27.82
CA GLN A 8 31.17 8.96 27.93
C GLN A 8 32.03 9.03 26.64
N ALA A 9 31.62 8.42 25.53
CA ALA A 9 32.21 8.75 24.24
C ALA A 9 31.41 9.90 23.61
N SER A 10 32.07 11.01 23.25
CA SER A 10 31.40 12.11 22.56
C SER A 10 30.77 11.58 21.27
N THR A 11 29.46 11.37 21.28
CA THR A 11 28.67 11.04 20.10
C THR A 11 28.54 12.31 19.25
N GLU A 12 29.65 12.79 18.69
CA GLU A 12 29.55 13.68 17.56
C GLU A 12 28.97 12.84 16.42
N TRP A 13 27.75 13.20 16.03
CA TRP A 13 27.13 12.68 14.82
C TRP A 13 28.14 12.79 13.66
N PRO A 14 28.25 11.77 12.79
CA PRO A 14 29.12 11.84 11.63
C PRO A 14 28.83 13.14 10.86
N LYS A 15 29.79 14.07 10.85
CA LYS A 15 29.68 15.36 10.16
C LYS A 15 29.80 15.21 8.64
N GLN A 16 30.18 14.03 8.17
CA GLN A 16 30.20 13.68 6.76
C GLN A 16 28.75 13.55 6.26
N LEU A 17 28.37 14.48 5.39
CA LEU A 17 27.18 14.32 4.57
C LEU A 17 27.31 13.01 3.79
N HIS A 18 26.39 12.08 4.01
CA HIS A 18 26.25 10.95 3.10
C HIS A 18 26.06 11.50 1.68
N PRO A 19 26.62 10.85 0.64
CA PRO A 19 26.27 11.18 -0.73
C PRO A 19 24.75 11.28 -0.82
N LYS A 20 24.20 12.35 -1.43
CA LYS A 20 22.76 12.44 -1.64
C LYS A 20 22.33 11.15 -2.36
N ILE A 21 21.53 10.33 -1.68
CA ILE A 21 20.94 9.13 -2.28
C ILE A 21 19.85 9.63 -3.24
N HIS A 22 20.29 10.03 -4.44
CA HIS A 22 19.42 10.53 -5.50
C HIS A 22 18.50 9.44 -6.07
N LEU A 23 18.72 8.16 -5.73
CA LEU A 23 17.89 7.04 -6.20
C LEU A 23 16.45 7.02 -5.65
N HIS A 24 16.20 7.63 -4.48
CA HIS A 24 14.87 7.56 -3.82
C HIS A 24 14.31 8.91 -3.38
N ALA A 25 15.11 9.96 -3.47
CA ALA A 25 14.74 11.33 -3.17
C ALA A 25 14.19 11.99 -4.44
N ARG A 26 13.02 11.53 -4.84
CA ARG A 26 12.18 12.26 -5.78
C ARG A 26 11.77 13.60 -5.15
N ASN A 27 11.63 14.66 -5.97
CA ASN A 27 11.22 15.99 -5.50
C ASN A 27 9.88 15.89 -4.75
N GLU A 28 9.67 16.78 -3.78
CA GLU A 28 8.37 16.87 -3.08
C GLU A 28 7.22 16.97 -4.11
N GLY A 29 6.22 16.10 -3.98
CA GLY A 29 5.09 16.00 -4.92
C GLY A 29 5.26 15.02 -6.08
N GLN A 30 6.42 14.38 -6.24
CA GLN A 30 6.61 13.25 -7.17
C GLN A 30 6.11 11.95 -6.52
N GLY A 31 5.03 11.39 -7.08
CA GLY A 31 4.27 10.28 -6.52
C GLY A 31 4.40 8.98 -7.30
N ALA A 32 5.61 8.60 -7.74
CA ALA A 32 5.77 7.35 -8.51
C ALA A 32 5.24 6.16 -7.73
N PHE A 33 4.33 5.45 -8.36
CA PHE A 33 3.92 4.13 -7.95
C PHE A 33 4.83 3.11 -8.62
N LEU A 34 4.95 1.97 -7.96
CA LEU A 34 5.72 0.82 -8.41
C LEU A 34 4.77 -0.38 -8.59
N ALA A 35 5.00 -1.15 -9.63
CA ALA A 35 4.41 -2.47 -9.79
C ALA A 35 5.40 -3.55 -9.34
N LYS A 36 4.89 -4.66 -8.81
CA LYS A 36 5.70 -5.87 -8.61
C LYS A 36 5.98 -6.49 -9.98
N ALA A 37 7.25 -6.63 -10.33
CA ALA A 37 7.68 -7.18 -11.61
C ALA A 37 7.91 -8.69 -11.47
N ALA A 38 7.34 -9.48 -12.38
CA ALA A 38 7.66 -10.92 -12.48
C ALA A 38 9.09 -11.13 -12.99
N ASN A 39 9.51 -10.28 -13.93
CA ASN A 39 10.86 -10.24 -14.49
C ASN A 39 11.40 -8.81 -14.33
N PRO A 40 11.99 -8.45 -13.17
CA PRO A 40 12.52 -7.12 -12.98
C PRO A 40 13.68 -6.87 -13.97
N ALA A 41 13.70 -5.70 -14.60
CA ALA A 41 14.85 -5.28 -15.40
C ALA A 41 16.10 -5.21 -14.50
N ALA A 42 17.21 -5.80 -14.95
CA ALA A 42 18.42 -5.99 -14.15
C ALA A 42 19.12 -4.68 -13.72
N GLU A 43 18.75 -3.55 -14.33
CA GLU A 43 19.40 -2.23 -14.16
C GLU A 43 18.42 -1.11 -13.78
N ALA A 44 17.22 -1.44 -13.29
CA ALA A 44 16.25 -0.39 -12.95
C ALA A 44 16.67 0.37 -11.66
N GLU A 45 16.47 1.68 -11.62
CA GLU A 45 16.61 2.53 -10.41
C GLU A 45 15.58 2.20 -9.30
N THR A 46 14.88 1.07 -9.42
CA THR A 46 13.82 0.60 -8.53
C THR A 46 14.33 -0.53 -7.63
N PRO A 47 13.73 -0.73 -6.44
CA PRO A 47 14.03 -1.88 -5.60
C PRO A 47 13.85 -3.22 -6.34
N ALA A 48 14.65 -4.22 -5.97
CA ALA A 48 14.59 -5.55 -6.57
C ALA A 48 13.17 -6.12 -6.60
N GLY A 49 12.76 -6.67 -7.75
CA GLY A 49 11.43 -7.23 -7.96
C GLY A 49 10.32 -6.19 -8.18
N THR A 50 10.68 -4.92 -8.43
CA THR A 50 9.72 -3.85 -8.73
C THR A 50 10.11 -3.07 -9.98
N GLU A 51 9.13 -2.45 -10.62
CA GLU A 51 9.29 -1.57 -11.77
C GLU A 51 8.41 -0.32 -11.60
N PHE A 52 8.73 0.77 -12.30
CA PHE A 52 7.86 1.95 -12.30
C PHE A 52 6.51 1.62 -12.93
N LEU A 53 5.44 2.09 -12.30
CA LEU A 53 4.11 2.03 -12.88
C LEU A 53 4.06 3.04 -14.05
N THR A 54 3.83 2.54 -15.26
CA THR A 54 3.80 3.34 -16.49
C THR A 54 2.39 3.78 -16.85
N ASP A 55 1.41 2.89 -16.65
CA ASP A 55 -0.01 3.18 -16.85
C ASP A 55 -0.84 2.31 -15.89
N TRP A 56 -1.40 2.93 -14.84
CA TRP A 56 -2.25 2.22 -13.89
C TRP A 56 -3.57 1.73 -14.52
N ARG A 57 -4.04 2.39 -15.58
CA ARG A 57 -5.31 2.05 -16.24
C ARG A 57 -5.17 0.82 -17.13
N SER A 58 -4.00 0.62 -17.74
CA SER A 58 -3.73 -0.50 -18.63
C SER A 58 -3.89 -1.87 -17.95
N GLY A 59 -3.57 -1.94 -16.65
CA GLY A 59 -3.51 -3.21 -15.91
C GLY A 59 -2.51 -4.23 -16.49
N GLN A 60 -1.60 -3.78 -17.37
CA GLN A 60 -0.65 -4.66 -18.05
C GLN A 60 0.53 -5.06 -17.17
N GLN A 61 0.83 -4.23 -16.16
CA GLN A 61 1.88 -4.49 -15.19
C GLN A 61 1.36 -5.30 -14.00
N GLY A 62 2.29 -5.85 -13.21
CA GLY A 62 1.96 -6.59 -12.01
C GLY A 62 1.25 -5.75 -10.94
N PRO A 63 0.81 -6.38 -9.84
CA PRO A 63 0.11 -5.66 -8.78
C PRO A 63 1.00 -4.59 -8.17
N LEU A 64 0.39 -3.48 -7.74
CA LEU A 64 1.06 -2.42 -7.00
C LEU A 64 1.87 -2.97 -5.81
N THR A 65 2.96 -2.28 -5.45
CA THR A 65 3.68 -2.58 -4.21
C THR A 65 2.80 -2.36 -2.98
N CYS A 66 3.15 -2.97 -1.86
CA CYS A 66 2.34 -2.88 -0.64
C CYS A 66 2.24 -1.43 -0.14
N SER A 67 3.30 -0.62 -0.26
CA SER A 67 3.27 0.80 0.07
C SER A 67 2.32 1.60 -0.82
N ASP A 68 2.28 1.30 -2.12
CA ASP A 68 1.37 1.97 -3.06
C ASP A 68 -0.09 1.58 -2.84
N LYS A 69 -0.34 0.32 -2.46
CA LYS A 69 -1.68 -0.14 -2.03
C LYS A 69 -2.14 0.61 -0.78
N ILE A 70 -1.28 0.75 0.24
CA ILE A 70 -1.62 1.50 1.46
C ILE A 70 -1.84 2.98 1.15
N ALA A 71 -1.02 3.61 0.30
CA ALA A 71 -1.24 4.98 -0.14
C ALA A 71 -2.58 5.15 -0.87
N THR A 72 -2.96 4.17 -1.70
CA THR A 72 -4.29 4.14 -2.33
C THR A 72 -5.41 4.06 -1.29
N TRP A 73 -5.25 3.25 -0.24
CA TRP A 73 -6.22 3.15 0.85
C TRP A 73 -6.29 4.41 1.70
N ALA A 74 -5.17 5.10 1.90
CA ALA A 74 -5.15 6.39 2.59
C ALA A 74 -5.97 7.46 1.83
N ALA A 75 -6.08 7.35 0.51
CA ALA A 75 -6.84 8.28 -0.33
C ALA A 75 -8.30 7.85 -0.57
N LEU A 76 -8.56 6.55 -0.80
CA LEU A 76 -9.86 6.01 -1.21
C LEU A 76 -10.61 5.24 -0.11
N GLY A 77 -9.93 4.88 0.96
CA GLY A 77 -10.42 3.95 1.98
C GLY A 77 -10.20 2.46 1.62
N LEU A 78 -10.51 1.60 2.59
CA LEU A 78 -10.28 0.14 2.56
C LEU A 78 -11.41 -0.64 1.87
N ALA A 79 -12.61 -0.07 1.79
CA ALA A 79 -13.82 -0.76 1.34
C ALA A 79 -13.73 -1.28 -0.12
N GLY A 80 -12.93 -0.60 -0.97
CA GLY A 80 -12.81 -0.92 -2.39
C GLY A 80 -14.14 -0.82 -3.14
N ASN A 81 -14.15 -1.27 -4.40
CA ASN A 81 -15.30 -1.08 -5.31
C ASN A 81 -16.61 -1.71 -4.83
N LEU A 82 -16.55 -2.84 -4.12
CA LEU A 82 -17.74 -3.61 -3.77
C LEU A 82 -18.44 -3.01 -2.54
N LEU A 83 -17.68 -2.79 -1.46
CA LEU A 83 -18.25 -2.33 -0.20
C LEU A 83 -18.50 -0.83 -0.19
N SER A 84 -17.81 -0.03 -1.02
CA SER A 84 -18.04 1.42 -1.10
C SER A 84 -19.48 1.79 -1.44
N ALA A 85 -20.23 0.89 -2.08
CA ALA A 85 -21.65 1.05 -2.35
C ALA A 85 -22.52 0.99 -1.08
N GLY A 86 -22.10 0.20 -0.08
CA GLY A 86 -22.84 -0.08 1.14
C GLY A 86 -22.34 0.69 2.37
N VAL A 87 -21.09 1.16 2.36
CA VAL A 87 -20.48 1.88 3.50
C VAL A 87 -19.75 3.12 3.03
N GLU A 88 -19.72 4.16 3.86
CA GLU A 88 -18.80 5.29 3.67
C GLU A 88 -17.34 4.80 3.66
N PRO A 89 -16.40 5.56 3.06
CA PRO A 89 -15.01 5.15 2.94
C PRO A 89 -14.38 4.78 4.29
N LEU A 90 -14.11 3.50 4.49
CA LEU A 90 -13.44 2.99 5.70
C LEU A 90 -11.99 3.47 5.72
N ARG A 91 -11.63 4.27 6.71
CA ARG A 91 -10.33 4.92 6.79
C ARG A 91 -9.34 4.11 7.63
N LEU A 92 -8.09 4.08 7.19
CA LEU A 92 -6.97 3.60 8.00
C LEU A 92 -6.46 4.78 8.84
N SER A 93 -6.55 4.70 10.17
CA SER A 93 -6.05 5.77 11.05
C SER A 93 -4.58 5.61 11.39
N THR A 94 -4.13 4.38 11.63
CA THR A 94 -2.77 4.10 12.12
C THR A 94 -2.09 3.01 11.28
N CYS A 95 -0.77 3.09 11.13
CA CYS A 95 0.05 2.01 10.58
C CYS A 95 1.24 1.72 11.49
N THR A 96 1.29 0.51 12.04
CA THR A 96 2.36 0.05 12.91
C THR A 96 3.38 -0.78 12.14
N ILE A 97 4.64 -0.35 12.16
CA ILE A 97 5.74 -0.94 11.40
C ILE A 97 6.67 -1.68 12.37
N GLY A 98 6.66 -3.01 12.30
CA GLY A 98 7.39 -3.89 13.21
C GLY A 98 8.91 -3.93 13.00
N ARG A 99 9.41 -3.50 11.84
CA ARG A 99 10.85 -3.45 11.52
C ARG A 99 11.12 -2.43 10.41
N LYS A 100 12.36 -1.94 10.34
CA LYS A 100 12.80 -0.94 9.33
C LYS A 100 11.95 0.35 9.35
N PHE A 101 11.49 0.77 10.52
CA PHE A 101 10.74 2.01 10.67
C PHE A 101 11.65 3.22 10.51
N SER A 102 11.29 4.09 9.58
CA SER A 102 11.81 5.45 9.49
C SER A 102 10.62 6.34 9.17
N TRP A 103 10.25 7.20 10.11
CA TRP A 103 9.08 8.07 9.97
C TRP A 103 9.05 8.84 8.63
N PRO A 104 10.11 9.55 8.19
CA PRO A 104 10.03 10.31 6.93
C PRO A 104 9.87 9.42 5.69
N HIS A 105 10.43 8.21 5.70
CA HIS A 105 10.27 7.27 4.60
C HIS A 105 8.86 6.67 4.58
N ALA A 106 8.35 6.26 5.75
CA ALA A 106 7.02 5.69 5.90
C ALA A 106 5.94 6.73 5.57
N ALA A 107 6.06 7.96 6.06
CA ALA A 107 5.13 9.05 5.76
C ALA A 107 5.06 9.32 4.27
N ARG A 108 6.22 9.48 3.61
CA ARG A 108 6.26 9.66 2.16
C ARG A 108 5.64 8.49 1.40
N ALA A 109 6.00 7.26 1.74
CA ALA A 109 5.59 6.06 1.01
C ALA A 109 4.10 5.72 1.21
N LEU A 110 3.57 5.90 2.42
CA LEU A 110 2.24 5.41 2.79
C LEU A 110 1.13 6.46 2.68
N CYS A 111 1.45 7.76 2.65
CA CYS A 111 0.43 8.81 2.51
C CYS A 111 0.94 10.10 1.86
N CYS A 112 1.97 10.75 2.40
CA CYS A 112 2.28 12.17 2.12
C CYS A 112 2.65 12.49 0.66
N ARG A 113 3.12 11.53 -0.13
CA ARG A 113 3.34 11.77 -1.58
C ARG A 113 2.04 12.05 -2.36
N LEU A 114 0.89 11.75 -1.77
CA LEU A 114 -0.44 12.06 -2.31
C LEU A 114 -1.06 13.31 -1.66
N GLN A 115 -0.29 14.17 -1.00
CA GLN A 115 -0.82 15.33 -0.24
C GLN A 115 -1.70 16.29 -1.05
N ALA A 116 -1.50 16.37 -2.37
CA ALA A 116 -2.34 17.18 -3.25
C ALA A 116 -3.59 16.43 -3.75
N PHE A 117 -3.79 15.17 -3.34
CA PHE A 117 -5.05 14.45 -3.53
C PHE A 117 -5.99 14.76 -2.37
N ALA A 118 -6.42 16.02 -2.28
CA ALA A 118 -7.28 16.51 -1.21
C ALA A 118 -8.27 17.55 -1.77
N PRO A 119 -9.45 17.75 -1.14
CA PRO A 119 -10.49 18.65 -1.65
C PRO A 119 -10.03 20.09 -1.87
N GLU A 120 -9.00 20.54 -1.14
CA GLU A 120 -8.41 21.87 -1.27
C GLU A 120 -7.70 22.08 -2.61
N PHE A 121 -7.19 20.99 -3.21
CA PHE A 121 -6.41 21.02 -4.44
C PHE A 121 -7.15 20.41 -5.64
N LEU A 122 -8.10 19.50 -5.40
CA LEU A 122 -8.90 18.82 -6.42
C LEU A 122 -10.38 19.09 -6.16
N LYS A 123 -10.94 20.09 -6.84
CA LYS A 123 -12.33 20.53 -6.62
C LYS A 123 -13.35 19.52 -7.12
N GLU A 124 -12.97 18.68 -8.08
CA GLU A 124 -13.78 17.60 -8.61
C GLU A 124 -13.80 16.33 -7.72
N LEU A 125 -13.04 16.33 -6.61
CA LEU A 125 -13.01 15.18 -5.71
C LEU A 125 -14.33 15.06 -4.94
N PRO A 126 -14.99 13.87 -4.93
CA PRO A 126 -16.23 13.72 -4.18
C PRO A 126 -16.01 13.88 -2.67
N PRO A 127 -16.96 14.47 -1.91
CA PRO A 127 -16.72 15.00 -0.56
C PRO A 127 -16.20 14.00 0.48
N SER A 128 -16.58 12.72 0.38
CA SER A 128 -16.14 11.67 1.32
C SER A 128 -14.72 11.14 1.04
N TYR A 129 -14.04 11.61 -0.02
CA TYR A 129 -12.73 11.12 -0.46
C TYR A 129 -11.64 12.19 -0.32
N GLY A 130 -10.40 11.74 -0.23
CA GLY A 130 -9.24 12.59 -0.04
C GLY A 130 -8.24 11.97 0.91
N LEU A 131 -6.98 12.37 0.77
CA LEU A 131 -5.89 11.82 1.55
C LEU A 131 -6.16 11.99 3.04
N GLN A 132 -5.99 10.89 3.77
CA GLN A 132 -5.82 10.90 5.21
C GLN A 132 -4.39 10.51 5.57
N HIS A 133 -3.73 11.39 6.30
CA HIS A 133 -2.43 11.06 6.88
C HIS A 133 -2.59 10.01 7.98
N LEU A 134 -1.78 8.96 7.90
CA LEU A 134 -1.74 7.89 8.87
C LEU A 134 -0.89 8.29 10.07
N ASP A 135 -1.31 7.91 11.27
CA ASP A 135 -0.44 7.90 12.44
C ASP A 135 0.53 6.72 12.32
N LEU A 136 1.82 7.02 12.19
CA LEU A 136 2.85 6.02 11.92
C LEU A 136 3.59 5.65 13.19
N LEU A 137 3.50 4.37 13.55
CA LEU A 137 4.05 3.85 14.80
C LEU A 137 5.17 2.84 14.50
N GLY A 138 6.30 2.97 15.19
CA GLY A 138 7.35 1.96 15.19
C GLY A 138 7.21 1.05 16.40
N CYS A 139 7.39 -0.26 16.24
CA CYS A 139 7.42 -1.17 17.39
C CYS A 139 8.73 -1.03 18.16
N SER A 140 8.64 -1.00 19.49
CA SER A 140 9.81 -1.06 20.39
C SER A 140 10.47 -2.44 20.37
N VAL A 141 9.66 -3.49 20.26
CA VAL A 141 10.10 -4.87 20.05
C VAL A 141 9.89 -5.21 18.57
N LYS A 142 10.96 -5.61 17.89
CA LYS A 142 10.87 -5.96 16.47
C LYS A 142 10.08 -7.25 16.29
N PHE A 143 9.23 -7.31 15.28
CA PHE A 143 8.47 -8.53 14.95
C PHE A 143 9.33 -9.63 14.31
N ASP A 144 10.54 -9.27 13.88
CA ASP A 144 11.53 -10.17 13.34
C ASP A 144 12.91 -9.71 13.81
N GLU A 145 13.69 -10.65 14.34
CA GLU A 145 15.08 -10.43 14.80
C GLU A 145 16.11 -10.61 13.68
N GLY A 146 15.67 -11.06 12.48
CA GLY A 146 16.53 -11.25 11.33
C GLY A 146 17.42 -10.05 11.04
N THR A 147 18.71 -10.31 10.86
CA THR A 147 19.68 -9.31 10.42
C THR A 147 19.41 -8.95 8.97
N TYR A 148 19.37 -7.66 8.66
CA TYR A 148 19.39 -7.22 7.28
C TYR A 148 20.82 -7.34 6.75
N GLU A 149 21.03 -8.19 5.77
CA GLU A 149 22.28 -8.24 5.01
C GLU A 149 22.09 -7.38 3.75
N ASP A 150 23.06 -6.51 3.45
CA ASP A 150 22.97 -5.66 2.27
C ASP A 150 22.99 -6.53 0.99
N GLY A 151 22.06 -6.28 0.07
CA GLY A 151 21.79 -7.16 -1.07
C GLY A 151 20.88 -8.37 -0.79
N SER A 152 20.57 -8.68 0.47
CA SER A 152 19.52 -9.66 0.82
C SER A 152 18.14 -8.99 0.71
N GLY A 153 17.46 -9.26 -0.42
CA GLY A 153 16.08 -8.85 -0.64
C GLY A 153 15.09 -9.60 0.25
N ALA A 154 13.79 -9.41 0.01
CA ALA A 154 12.80 -10.31 0.58
C ALA A 154 12.98 -11.73 0.00
N ASP A 155 13.02 -12.74 0.85
CA ASP A 155 13.08 -14.13 0.42
C ASP A 155 11.67 -14.63 0.06
N PHE A 156 11.45 -14.89 -1.23
CA PHE A 156 10.18 -15.39 -1.77
C PHE A 156 10.23 -16.89 -2.12
N ARG A 157 11.22 -17.64 -1.58
CA ARG A 157 11.31 -19.10 -1.78
C ARG A 157 10.13 -19.83 -1.16
N ASP A 158 9.70 -19.39 0.02
CA ASP A 158 8.46 -19.84 0.64
C ASP A 158 7.27 -19.06 0.04
N ALA A 159 6.43 -19.76 -0.71
CA ALA A 159 5.23 -19.17 -1.30
C ALA A 159 4.03 -19.23 -0.37
N ARG A 160 4.12 -19.89 0.80
CA ARG A 160 2.98 -20.08 1.69
C ARG A 160 2.48 -18.72 2.19
N CYS A 161 1.18 -18.51 2.01
CA CYS A 161 0.45 -17.37 2.52
C CYS A 161 -0.62 -17.88 3.49
N LEU A 162 -0.78 -17.23 4.64
CA LEU A 162 -1.80 -17.57 5.63
C LEU A 162 -2.86 -16.47 5.67
N ALA A 163 -4.12 -16.87 5.64
CA ALA A 163 -5.27 -15.96 5.75
C ALA A 163 -6.20 -16.45 6.86
N TRP A 164 -6.63 -15.55 7.73
CA TRP A 164 -7.53 -15.86 8.84
C TRP A 164 -8.28 -14.59 9.25
N ALA A 165 -9.53 -14.74 9.65
CA ALA A 165 -10.35 -13.71 10.26
C ALA A 165 -10.96 -14.20 11.57
N MET A 166 -11.40 -13.25 12.41
CA MET A 166 -12.11 -13.57 13.64
C MET A 166 -13.35 -14.41 13.34
N GLY A 167 -13.44 -15.59 13.98
CA GLY A 167 -14.53 -16.54 13.79
C GLY A 167 -14.14 -17.75 12.93
N ASP A 168 -13.03 -17.70 12.19
CA ASP A 168 -12.51 -18.86 11.48
C ASP A 168 -11.92 -19.88 12.46
N GLU A 169 -12.23 -21.17 12.26
CA GLU A 169 -11.70 -22.26 13.09
C GLU A 169 -10.18 -22.45 12.93
N ALA A 170 -9.66 -22.19 11.72
CA ALA A 170 -8.25 -22.35 11.37
C ALA A 170 -7.87 -21.41 10.22
N PRO A 171 -6.57 -21.07 10.05
CA PRO A 171 -6.12 -20.28 8.91
C PRO A 171 -6.22 -21.05 7.59
N GLU A 172 -6.63 -20.37 6.52
CA GLU A 172 -6.44 -20.83 5.15
C GLU A 172 -4.96 -20.77 4.78
N ILE A 173 -4.45 -21.87 4.20
CA ILE A 173 -3.07 -21.97 3.71
C ILE A 173 -3.09 -21.93 2.19
N LEU A 174 -2.49 -20.89 1.63
CA LEU A 174 -2.48 -20.59 0.21
C LEU A 174 -1.06 -20.70 -0.37
N ASP A 175 -0.95 -21.11 -1.62
CA ASP A 175 0.24 -20.88 -2.43
C ASP A 175 0.15 -19.48 -3.06
N GLY A 176 1.00 -18.56 -2.62
CA GLY A 176 1.04 -17.17 -3.07
C GLY A 176 1.40 -16.98 -4.55
N ARG A 177 1.92 -18.02 -5.23
CA ARG A 177 2.18 -18.01 -6.68
C ARG A 177 0.89 -18.29 -7.46
N THR A 178 0.05 -19.16 -6.95
CA THR A 178 -1.19 -19.59 -7.63
C THR A 178 -2.43 -18.87 -7.10
N GLY A 179 -2.38 -18.33 -5.89
CA GLY A 179 -3.51 -17.76 -5.16
C GLY A 179 -4.55 -18.79 -4.72
N ARG A 180 -4.17 -20.08 -4.67
CA ARG A 180 -5.07 -21.21 -4.38
C ARG A 180 -4.65 -21.96 -3.12
N LEU A 181 -5.59 -22.68 -2.54
CA LEU A 181 -5.35 -23.63 -1.46
C LEU A 181 -4.51 -24.82 -1.94
N ALA A 182 -3.96 -25.60 -1.02
CA ALA A 182 -3.12 -26.76 -1.33
C ALA A 182 -3.82 -27.84 -2.18
N ASP A 183 -5.15 -27.93 -2.08
CA ASP A 183 -6.01 -28.82 -2.88
C ASP A 183 -6.43 -28.21 -4.24
N GLY A 184 -5.99 -26.99 -4.55
CA GLY A 184 -6.32 -26.24 -5.76
C GLY A 184 -7.63 -25.44 -5.68
N MET A 185 -8.36 -25.52 -4.58
CA MET A 185 -9.62 -24.78 -4.39
C MET A 185 -9.37 -23.27 -4.25
N PRO A 186 -10.33 -22.41 -4.67
CA PRO A 186 -10.22 -20.98 -4.49
C PRO A 186 -10.35 -20.58 -3.00
N SER A 187 -9.55 -19.60 -2.58
CA SER A 187 -9.63 -19.01 -1.22
C SER A 187 -10.98 -18.33 -0.96
N SER A 188 -11.40 -18.25 0.31
CA SER A 188 -12.50 -17.36 0.73
C SER A 188 -12.23 -15.88 0.43
N LEU A 189 -10.95 -15.49 0.31
CA LEU A 189 -10.54 -14.13 -0.05
C LEU A 189 -10.58 -13.85 -1.55
N CYS A 190 -10.89 -14.85 -2.40
CA CYS A 190 -10.93 -14.62 -3.83
C CYS A 190 -12.07 -13.66 -4.22
N SER A 191 -11.89 -12.90 -5.30
CA SER A 191 -12.86 -11.89 -5.72
C SER A 191 -14.27 -12.46 -5.94
N SER A 192 -14.39 -13.71 -6.41
CA SER A 192 -15.68 -14.35 -6.64
C SER A 192 -16.44 -14.65 -5.34
N HIS A 193 -15.73 -14.99 -4.26
CA HIS A 193 -16.32 -15.25 -2.95
C HIS A 193 -16.69 -13.93 -2.27
N LEU A 194 -15.77 -12.96 -2.23
CA LEU A 194 -16.04 -11.63 -1.67
C LEU A 194 -17.20 -10.93 -2.38
N ALA A 195 -17.31 -11.06 -3.71
CA ALA A 195 -18.43 -10.52 -4.47
C ALA A 195 -19.79 -11.11 -4.07
N LYS A 196 -19.83 -12.36 -3.60
CA LYS A 196 -21.07 -12.97 -3.06
C LYS A 196 -21.38 -12.39 -1.68
N LEU A 197 -20.38 -12.26 -0.81
CA LEU A 197 -20.53 -11.72 0.55
C LEU A 197 -20.95 -10.24 0.58
N GLY A 198 -20.57 -9.44 -0.43
CA GLY A 198 -20.92 -8.01 -0.47
C GLY A 198 -22.36 -7.72 -0.94
N ARG A 199 -23.08 -8.68 -1.53
CA ARG A 199 -24.45 -8.44 -2.05
C ARG A 199 -25.45 -8.00 -0.98
N PRO A 200 -25.52 -8.64 0.21
CA PRO A 200 -26.45 -8.25 1.26
C PRO A 200 -26.23 -6.81 1.74
N TRP A 201 -24.98 -6.36 1.82
CA TRP A 201 -24.64 -5.00 2.27
C TRP A 201 -25.22 -3.90 1.39
N SER A 202 -25.27 -4.12 0.08
CA SER A 202 -25.92 -3.17 -0.84
C SER A 202 -27.45 -3.17 -0.70
N ALA A 203 -28.06 -4.26 -0.22
CA ALA A 203 -29.51 -4.36 -0.06
C ALA A 203 -30.03 -3.66 1.21
N LEU A 204 -29.14 -3.27 2.13
CA LEU A 204 -29.50 -2.58 3.38
C LEU A 204 -29.76 -1.09 3.19
N LEU A 205 -29.51 -0.54 2.00
CA LEU A 205 -29.64 0.89 1.71
C LEU A 205 -30.57 1.15 0.52
N PRO A 206 -31.18 2.34 0.44
CA PRO A 206 -31.94 2.75 -0.75
C PRO A 206 -31.08 2.67 -2.01
N GLU A 207 -31.68 2.19 -3.11
CA GLU A 207 -30.97 2.01 -4.39
C GLU A 207 -30.30 3.30 -4.89
N ALA A 208 -30.97 4.45 -4.71
CA ALA A 208 -30.40 5.76 -5.05
C ALA A 208 -29.10 6.06 -4.29
N THR A 209 -29.05 5.77 -2.99
CA THR A 209 -27.85 5.95 -2.16
C THR A 209 -26.72 5.03 -2.60
N VAL A 210 -27.04 3.78 -2.90
CA VAL A 210 -26.06 2.79 -3.40
C VAL A 210 -25.48 3.22 -4.74
N ALA A 211 -26.33 3.70 -5.65
CA ALA A 211 -25.92 4.18 -6.97
C ALA A 211 -25.04 5.43 -6.88
N ASP A 212 -25.40 6.37 -6.01
CA ASP A 212 -24.62 7.59 -5.75
C ASP A 212 -23.23 7.25 -5.20
N ARG A 213 -23.15 6.45 -4.14
CA ARG A 213 -21.87 6.03 -3.55
C ARG A 213 -20.96 5.28 -4.52
N ARG A 214 -21.52 4.41 -5.35
CA ARG A 214 -20.76 3.73 -6.41
C ARG A 214 -20.15 4.72 -7.40
N ARG A 215 -20.93 5.73 -7.79
CA ARG A 215 -20.48 6.79 -8.69
C ARG A 215 -19.37 7.60 -8.04
N SER A 216 -19.56 8.10 -6.83
CA SER A 216 -18.54 8.87 -6.11
C SER A 216 -17.25 8.08 -5.93
N HIS A 217 -17.33 6.80 -5.54
CA HIS A 217 -16.14 5.95 -5.43
C HIS A 217 -15.43 5.76 -6.78
N ALA A 218 -16.19 5.52 -7.85
CA ALA A 218 -15.63 5.34 -9.20
C ALA A 218 -14.94 6.61 -9.70
N GLU A 219 -15.54 7.78 -9.48
CA GLU A 219 -14.99 9.10 -9.80
C GLU A 219 -13.69 9.35 -9.02
N ALA A 220 -13.71 9.20 -7.69
CA ALA A 220 -12.52 9.36 -6.84
C ALA A 220 -11.39 8.43 -7.27
N LYS A 221 -11.70 7.16 -7.57
CA LYS A 221 -10.71 6.18 -8.05
C LYS A 221 -10.13 6.57 -9.41
N GLN A 222 -10.96 7.08 -10.32
CA GLN A 222 -10.50 7.52 -11.62
C GLN A 222 -9.61 8.76 -11.51
N LEU A 223 -9.97 9.71 -10.64
CA LEU A 223 -9.16 10.89 -10.34
C LEU A 223 -7.82 10.50 -9.74
N LEU A 224 -7.78 9.55 -8.80
CA LEU A 224 -6.53 9.09 -8.22
C LEU A 224 -5.61 8.46 -9.28
N ARG A 225 -6.17 7.66 -10.19
CA ARG A 225 -5.40 7.08 -11.30
C ARG A 225 -4.79 8.16 -12.17
N THR A 226 -5.59 9.14 -12.61
CA THR A 226 -5.10 10.29 -13.39
C THR A 226 -4.02 11.05 -12.63
N TYR A 227 -4.27 11.39 -11.36
CA TYR A 227 -3.32 12.08 -10.49
C TYR A 227 -1.99 11.34 -10.39
N VAL A 228 -2.03 10.02 -10.27
CA VAL A 228 -0.84 9.17 -10.21
C VAL A 228 -0.17 9.10 -11.58
N ASP A 229 -0.89 8.82 -12.67
CA ASP A 229 -0.34 8.71 -14.02
C ASP A 229 0.35 10.04 -14.47
N ASP A 230 -0.28 11.20 -14.20
CA ASP A 230 0.25 12.54 -14.51
C ASP A 230 1.52 12.89 -13.72
N ARG A 231 1.73 12.25 -12.56
CA ARG A 231 2.89 12.46 -11.68
C ARG A 231 3.88 11.29 -11.69
N CYS A 232 3.51 10.16 -12.29
CA CYS A 232 4.35 9.00 -12.55
C CYS A 232 5.07 9.11 -13.88
N SER A 233 4.53 9.91 -14.82
CA SER A 233 5.18 10.20 -16.10
C SER A 233 6.44 11.03 -15.86
N ILE A 234 7.54 10.31 -15.62
CA ILE A 234 8.89 10.79 -15.78
C ILE A 234 9.01 11.20 -17.26
N ARG A 235 9.04 12.51 -17.53
CA ARG A 235 9.85 13.03 -18.63
C ARG A 235 11.15 13.52 -18.03
#